data_AF-A0A925RQL7-F1
#
_entry.id   AF-A0A925RQL7-F1
#
_cell.length_a   1.000
_cell.length_b   1.000
_cell.length_c   1.000
_cell.angle_alpha   90.00
_cell.angle_beta   90.00
_cell.angle_gamma   90.00
#
_symmetry.space_group_name_H-M   'P 1'
#
loop_
_entity.id
_entity.type
_entity.pdbx_description
1 polymer ?
#
loop_
_entity_poly.entity_id
_entity_poly.type
_entity_poly.pdbx_seq_one_letter_code
_entity_poly.pdbx_strand_id
1 'polypeptide(L)'
;MLTLLVALPILAFIAILLGSPARQTAIGVAALNFILGFASVFSWDDEIWNFSLRILDRPALHLSFGYMDGMSVVMVLLSVIVALAAVLSGKAPQGNEKLYYGSSLLIAAGA
;
A
#
# COMPACT_ATOMS: atom_id res chain seq x y z
N MET A 1 6.48 -5.82 8.90
CA MET A 1 5.38 -4.82 8.89
C MET A 1 5.25 -4.08 7.56
N LEU A 2 6.33 -3.89 6.79
CA LEU A 2 6.27 -3.21 5.49
C LEU A 2 5.36 -3.93 4.48
N THR A 3 5.27 -5.26 4.56
CA THR A 3 4.29 -6.08 3.82
C THR A 3 2.84 -5.62 3.98
N LEU A 4 2.47 -4.98 5.09
CA LEU A 4 1.12 -4.47 5.30
C LEU A 4 0.80 -3.29 4.39
N LEU A 5 1.79 -2.44 4.06
CA LEU A 5 1.60 -1.32 3.13
C LEU A 5 1.18 -1.80 1.74
N VAL A 6 1.63 -2.99 1.34
CA VAL A 6 1.28 -3.67 0.09
C VAL A 6 -0.02 -4.48 0.25
N ALA A 7 -0.14 -5.26 1.33
CA ALA A 7 -1.26 -6.17 1.52
C ALA A 7 -2.59 -5.46 1.76
N LEU A 8 -2.59 -4.35 2.52
CA LEU A 8 -3.81 -3.59 2.83
C LEU A 8 -4.54 -3.10 1.56
N PRO A 9 -3.90 -2.40 0.61
CA PRO A 9 -4.56 -1.97 -0.62
C PRO A 9 -5.02 -3.13 -1.51
N ILE A 10 -4.30 -4.27 -1.52
CA ILE A 10 -4.75 -5.47 -2.25
C ILE A 10 -6.02 -6.05 -1.61
N LEU A 11 -6.04 -6.21 -0.28
CA LEU A 11 -7.22 -6.68 0.45
C LEU A 11 -8.40 -5.73 0.29
N ALA A 12 -8.14 -4.42 0.30
CA ALA A 12 -9.13 -3.38 0.06
C ALA A 12 -9.74 -3.51 -1.34
N PHE A 13 -8.92 -3.70 -2.36
CA PHE A 13 -9.38 -3.94 -3.72
C PHE A 13 -10.30 -5.17 -3.79
N ILE A 14 -9.91 -6.28 -3.18
CA ILE A 14 -10.75 -7.49 -3.11
C ILE A 14 -12.08 -7.18 -2.40
N ALA A 15 -12.06 -6.45 -1.29
CA ALA A 15 -13.28 -6.05 -0.59
C ALA A 15 -14.21 -5.19 -1.46
N ILE A 16 -13.66 -4.28 -2.27
CA ILE A 16 -14.42 -3.45 -3.22
C ILE A 16 -15.06 -4.32 -4.31
N LEU A 17 -14.35 -5.34 -4.82
CA LEU A 17 -14.91 -6.30 -5.77
C LEU A 17 -16.08 -7.09 -5.16
N LEU A 18 -15.95 -7.48 -3.89
CA LEU A 18 -16.99 -8.21 -3.12
C LEU A 18 -18.19 -7.34 -2.74
N GLY A 19 -18.18 -6.03 -3.01
CA GLY A 19 -19.33 -5.13 -2.83
C GLY A 19 -19.20 -4.10 -1.72
N SER A 20 -18.03 -3.97 -1.10
CA SER A 20 -17.74 -2.89 -0.14
C SER A 20 -17.83 -1.49 -0.81
N PRO A 21 -18.27 -0.44 -0.11
CA PRO A 21 -18.38 0.92 -0.67
C PRO A 21 -17.01 1.45 -1.12
N ALA A 22 -16.80 1.47 -2.44
CA ALA A 22 -15.50 1.71 -3.08
C ALA A 22 -14.74 2.93 -2.52
N ARG A 23 -15.41 4.07 -2.42
CA ARG A 23 -14.79 5.32 -1.96
C ARG A 23 -14.39 5.27 -0.48
N GLN A 24 -15.27 4.79 0.39
CA GLN A 24 -15.01 4.76 1.83
C GLN A 24 -13.89 3.78 2.16
N THR A 25 -13.92 2.60 1.54
CA THR A 25 -12.89 1.57 1.71
C THR A 25 -11.53 2.06 1.22
N ALA A 26 -11.49 2.74 0.06
CA ALA A 26 -10.25 3.31 -0.45
C ALA A 26 -9.69 4.41 0.46
N ILE A 27 -10.53 5.33 0.95
CA ILE A 27 -10.09 6.39 1.88
C ILE A 27 -9.57 5.78 3.18
N GLY A 28 -10.32 4.83 3.77
CA GLY A 28 -9.94 4.20 5.02
C GLY A 28 -8.59 3.49 4.92
N VAL A 29 -8.39 2.73 3.85
CA VAL A 29 -7.14 1.98 3.64
C VAL A 29 -5.97 2.89 3.27
N ALA A 30 -6.19 3.92 2.43
CA ALA A 30 -5.15 4.91 2.13
C ALA A 30 -4.72 5.68 3.39
N ALA A 31 -5.67 6.00 4.29
CA ALA A 31 -5.35 6.64 5.57
C ALA A 31 -4.57 5.72 6.51
N LEU A 32 -4.93 4.44 6.59
CA LEU A 32 -4.17 3.44 7.35
C LEU A 32 -2.74 3.27 6.80
N ASN A 33 -2.59 3.19 5.48
CA ASN A 33 -1.28 3.15 4.83
C ASN A 33 -0.46 4.40 5.11
N PHE A 34 -1.08 5.58 5.08
CA PHE A 34 -0.40 6.82 5.46
C PHE A 34 0.10 6.79 6.91
N ILE A 35 -0.73 6.35 7.86
CA ILE A 35 -0.33 6.24 9.27
C ILE A 35 0.83 5.25 9.44
N LEU A 36 0.77 4.09 8.78
CA LEU A 36 1.84 3.08 8.84
C LEU A 36 3.14 3.57 8.20
N GLY A 37 3.06 4.18 7.02
CA GLY A 37 4.22 4.75 6.33
C GLY A 37 4.84 5.89 7.12
N PHE A 38 4.02 6.78 7.69
CA PHE A 38 4.49 7.86 8.55
C PHE A 38 5.14 7.34 9.84
N ALA A 39 4.54 6.33 10.49
CA ALA A 39 5.10 5.71 11.68
C ALA A 39 6.48 5.11 11.44
N SER A 40 6.71 4.55 10.24
CA SER A 40 8.00 3.96 9.90
C SER A 40 9.16 4.95 9.86
N VAL A 41 8.90 6.25 9.69
CA VAL A 41 9.96 7.29 9.73
C VAL A 41 10.67 7.31 11.09
N PHE A 42 9.98 6.95 12.17
CA PHE A 42 10.54 6.97 13.53
C PHE A 42 11.24 5.67 13.92
N SER A 43 11.06 4.59 13.16
CA SER A 43 11.54 3.24 13.50
C SER A 43 12.07 2.46 12.30
N TRP A 44 12.54 3.16 11.25
CA TRP A 44 12.91 2.53 9.98
C TRP A 44 14.07 1.53 10.09
N ASP A 45 14.93 1.67 11.12
CA ASP A 45 16.08 0.79 11.39
C ASP A 45 15.67 -0.48 12.18
N ASP A 46 14.41 -0.60 12.60
CA ASP A 46 13.93 -1.78 13.33
C ASP A 46 13.69 -2.97 12.40
N GLU A 47 14.10 -4.17 12.83
CA GLU A 47 13.89 -5.43 12.08
C GLU A 47 12.41 -5.75 11.83
N ILE A 48 11.49 -5.14 12.59
CA ILE A 48 10.04 -5.30 12.46
C ILE A 48 9.56 -4.94 11.03
N TRP A 49 10.26 -4.07 10.33
CA TRP A 49 9.94 -3.69 8.95
C TRP A 49 10.39 -4.72 7.92
N ASN A 50 11.40 -5.52 8.26
CA ASN A 50 11.98 -6.52 7.38
C ASN A 50 11.11 -7.79 7.33
N PHE A 51 10.93 -8.31 6.13
CA PHE A 51 10.25 -9.58 5.88
C PHE A 51 10.91 -10.24 4.68
N SER A 52 11.27 -11.52 4.79
CA SER A 52 11.81 -12.26 3.66
C SER A 52 11.19 -13.64 3.62
N LEU A 53 10.50 -13.95 2.52
CA LEU A 53 9.93 -15.25 2.25
C LEU A 53 10.63 -15.84 1.03
N ARG A 54 11.23 -17.02 1.16
CA ARG A 54 11.74 -17.73 -0.02
C ARG A 54 10.55 -18.27 -0.83
N ILE A 55 10.44 -17.84 -2.09
CA ILE A 55 9.40 -18.31 -3.02
C ILE A 55 9.91 -19.52 -3.81
N LEU A 56 11.17 -19.51 -4.23
CA LEU A 56 11.72 -20.56 -5.09
C LEU A 56 13.16 -20.89 -4.72
N ASP A 57 13.45 -22.16 -4.45
CA ASP A 57 14.80 -22.61 -4.03
C ASP A 57 15.85 -22.48 -5.14
N ARG A 58 15.46 -22.70 -6.40
CA ARG A 58 16.32 -22.56 -7.58
C ARG A 58 15.52 -21.83 -8.66
N PRO A 59 15.77 -20.53 -8.96
CA PRO A 59 16.96 -19.73 -8.68
C PRO A 59 16.80 -18.81 -7.46
N ALA A 60 16.82 -19.35 -6.24
CA ALA A 60 16.85 -18.61 -4.95
C ALA A 60 16.07 -17.28 -4.95
N LEU A 61 14.81 -17.30 -5.38
CA LEU A 61 13.95 -16.11 -5.40
C LEU A 61 13.34 -15.90 -4.03
N HIS A 62 13.58 -14.72 -3.46
CA HIS A 62 13.02 -14.29 -2.20
C HIS A 62 12.08 -13.09 -2.42
N LEU A 63 10.89 -13.15 -1.82
CA LEU A 63 10.03 -12.00 -1.64
C LEU A 63 10.49 -11.26 -0.39
N SER A 64 11.35 -10.27 -0.60
CA SER A 64 11.94 -9.49 0.49
C SER A 64 11.39 -8.08 0.50
N PHE A 65 10.92 -7.66 1.67
CA PHE A 65 10.48 -6.31 1.98
C PHE A 65 11.32 -5.78 3.13
N GLY A 66 11.72 -4.52 3.07
CA GLY A 66 12.54 -3.89 4.09
C GLY A 66 13.02 -2.52 3.64
N TYR A 67 13.40 -1.68 4.60
CA TYR A 67 14.07 -0.42 4.31
C TYR A 67 15.57 -0.70 4.14
N MET A 68 16.10 -0.45 2.95
CA MET A 68 17.54 -0.64 2.70
C MET A 68 18.35 0.57 3.18
N ASP A 69 17.75 1.75 3.10
CA ASP A 69 18.36 3.04 3.40
C ASP A 69 17.30 4.11 3.69
N GLY A 70 17.74 5.29 4.11
CA GLY A 70 16.86 6.44 4.30
C GLY A 70 16.14 6.88 3.01
N MET A 71 16.68 6.57 1.84
CA MET A 71 16.02 6.87 0.55
C MET A 71 14.75 6.03 0.39
N SER A 72 14.81 4.74 0.74
CA SER A 72 13.65 3.83 0.74
C SER A 72 12.51 4.38 1.61
N VAL A 73 12.83 4.94 2.78
CA VAL A 73 11.85 5.55 3.69
C VAL A 73 11.18 6.77 3.05
N VAL A 74 11.96 7.66 2.42
CA VAL A 74 11.42 8.84 1.74
C VAL A 74 10.52 8.44 0.57
N MET A 75 10.88 7.42 -0.20
CA MET A 75 10.08 6.93 -1.31
C MET A 75 8.74 6.34 -0.87
N VAL A 76 8.75 5.53 0.20
CA VAL A 76 7.51 4.99 0.80
C VAL A 76 6.65 6.13 1.33
N LEU A 77 7.24 7.09 2.05
CA LEU A 77 6.52 8.25 2.60
C LEU A 77 5.83 9.08 1.50
N LEU A 78 6.56 9.39 0.42
CA LEU A 78 6.01 10.09 -0.73
C LEU A 78 4.86 9.29 -1.35
N SER A 79 5.03 7.99 -1.52
CA SER A 79 4.03 7.11 -2.12
C SER A 79 2.74 7.07 -1.31
N VAL A 80 2.81 6.94 0.01
CA VAL A 80 1.60 6.92 0.86
C VAL A 80 0.90 8.28 0.93
N ILE A 81 1.65 9.39 0.88
CA ILE A 81 1.08 10.75 0.81
C ILE A 81 0.34 10.93 -0.51
N VAL A 82 0.98 10.58 -1.63
CA VAL A 82 0.40 10.71 -2.97
C VAL A 82 -0.81 9.79 -3.12
N ALA A 83 -0.76 8.56 -2.61
CA ALA A 83 -1.89 7.64 -2.63
C ALA A 83 -3.10 8.19 -1.87
N LEU A 84 -2.89 8.75 -0.67
CA LEU A 84 -3.95 9.39 0.11
C LEU A 84 -4.53 10.60 -0.64
N ALA A 85 -3.67 11.47 -1.19
CA ALA A 85 -4.09 12.61 -1.98
C ALA A 85 -4.91 12.19 -3.22
N ALA A 86 -4.46 11.17 -3.95
CA ALA A 86 -5.13 10.66 -5.13
C ALA A 86 -6.56 10.16 -4.82
N VAL A 87 -6.73 9.45 -3.69
CA VAL A 87 -8.04 8.93 -3.28
C VAL A 87 -8.95 10.05 -2.75
N LEU A 88 -8.41 11.06 -2.07
CA LEU A 88 -9.18 12.20 -1.55
C LEU A 88 -9.63 13.17 -2.65
N SER A 89 -8.74 13.49 -3.59
CA SER A 89 -9.01 14.43 -4.69
C SER A 89 -9.72 13.78 -5.87
N GLY A 90 -9.54 12.48 -6.08
CA GLY A 90 -10.12 11.74 -7.19
C GLY A 90 -11.65 11.63 -7.10
N LYS A 91 -12.34 12.15 -8.12
CA LYS A 91 -13.76 11.87 -8.36
C LYS A 91 -13.85 10.80 -9.44
N ALA A 92 -14.42 9.66 -9.08
CA ALA A 92 -14.66 8.59 -10.03
C ALA A 92 -15.70 9.01 -11.09
N PRO A 93 -15.53 8.58 -12.36
CA PRO A 93 -16.58 8.68 -13.36
C PRO A 93 -17.84 7.92 -12.92
N GLN A 94 -19.01 8.45 -13.27
CA GLN A 94 -20.29 7.86 -12.87
C GLN A 94 -20.38 6.39 -13.32
N GLY A 95 -20.69 5.49 -12.38
CA GLY A 95 -20.80 4.05 -12.62
C GLY A 95 -19.49 3.25 -12.57
N ASN A 96 -18.32 3.91 -12.57
CA ASN A 96 -17.00 3.25 -12.61
C ASN A 96 -16.21 3.36 -11.29
N GLU A 97 -16.88 3.65 -10.18
CA GLU A 97 -16.26 3.84 -8.86
C GLU A 97 -15.40 2.67 -8.40
N LYS A 98 -15.86 1.43 -8.62
CA LYS A 98 -15.13 0.22 -8.21
C LYS A 98 -13.78 0.12 -8.91
N LEU A 99 -13.77 0.34 -10.22
CA LEU A 99 -12.56 0.24 -11.04
C LEU A 99 -11.63 1.43 -10.78
N TYR A 100 -12.19 2.63 -10.65
CA TYR A 100 -11.41 3.84 -10.39
C TYR A 100 -10.67 3.74 -9.05
N TYR A 101 -11.39 3.56 -7.94
CA TYR A 101 -10.75 3.47 -6.62
C TYR A 101 -9.94 2.19 -6.46
N GLY A 102 -10.39 1.08 -7.06
CA GLY A 102 -9.67 -0.17 -7.05
C GLY A 102 -8.31 -0.09 -7.74
N SER A 103 -8.26 0.50 -8.94
CA SER A 103 -7.00 0.68 -9.68
C SER A 103 -6.03 1.60 -8.95
N SER A 104 -6.51 2.70 -8.36
CA SER A 104 -5.67 3.59 -7.53
C SER A 104 -5.05 2.87 -6.34
N LEU A 105 -5.81 1.98 -5.67
CA LEU A 105 -5.28 1.17 -4.57
C LEU A 105 -4.24 0.15 -5.06
N LEU A 106 -4.49 -0.52 -6.18
CA LEU A 106 -3.53 -1.48 -6.74
C LEU A 106 -2.22 -0.81 -7.18
N ILE A 107 -2.29 0.40 -7.73
CA ILE A 107 -1.08 1.19 -8.03
C ILE A 107 -0.34 1.54 -6.74
N ALA A 108 -1.08 1.96 -5.70
CA ALA A 108 -0.51 2.26 -4.39
C ALA A 108 0.08 1.03 -3.67
N ALA A 109 -0.36 -0.20 -4.01
CA ALA A 109 0.21 -1.43 -3.48
C ALA A 109 1.63 -1.72 -4.02
N GLY A 110 2.04 -1.06 -5.10
CA GLY A 110 3.42 -1.16 -5.62
C GLY A 110 4.42 -0.24 -4.91
N ALA A 111 3.99 0.49 -3.88
CA ALA A 111 4.81 1.37 -3.08
C ALA A 111 5.76 0.63 -2.12
#